data_AF-A0A3M1K4Z8-F1
#
_entry.id   AF-A0A3M1K4Z8-F1
#
_cell.length_a   1.000
_cell.length_b   1.000
_cell.length_c   1.000
_cell.angle_alpha   90.00
_cell.angle_beta   90.00
_cell.angle_gamma   90.00
#
_symmetry.space_group_name_H-M   'P 1'
#
loop_
_entity.id
_entity.type
_entity.pdbx_description
1 polymer ?
#
loop_
_entity_poly.entity_id
_entity_poly.type
_entity_poly.pdbx_seq_one_letter_code
_entity_poly.pdbx_strand_id
1 'polypeptide(L)' 'RVVMVSCDPATAMRDLVILRDAGFALQRVQPVDMFPGTAHVEVVYLLERES' A
#
# COMPACT_ATOMS: atom_id res chain seq x y z
N ARG A 1 8.00 0.25 -11.16
CA ARG A 1 7.30 1.03 -10.10
C ARG A 1 5.85 0.59 -10.09
N VAL A 2 5.25 0.41 -8.92
CA VAL A 2 3.85 0.03 -8.71
C VAL A 2 3.28 0.98 -7.66
N VAL A 3 2.09 1.51 -7.91
CA VAL A 3 1.32 2.28 -6.93
C VAL A 3 0.08 1.49 -6.60
N MET A 4 -0.12 1.19 -5.33
CA MET A 4 -1.28 0.46 -4.81
C MET A 4 -2.06 1.38 -3.87
N VAL A 5 -3.39 1.30 -3.90
CA VAL A 5 -4.28 2.00 -2.97
C VAL A 5 -5.17 0.96 -2.32
N SER A 6 -5.31 1.00 -0.99
CA SER A 6 -6.19 0.11 -0.24
C SER A 6 -6.87 0.86 0.91
N CYS A 7 -8.14 0.54 1.14
CA CYS A 7 -8.95 1.01 2.26
C CYS A 7 -8.76 0.23 3.56
N ASP A 8 -8.09 -0.93 3.50
CA ASP A 8 -7.80 -1.77 4.65
C ASP A 8 -6.31 -2.18 4.62
N PRO A 9 -5.50 -1.67 5.57
CA PRO A 9 -4.09 -2.02 5.69
C PRO A 9 -3.84 -3.51 5.94
N ALA A 10 -4.74 -4.19 6.65
CA ALA A 10 -4.56 -5.59 7.03
C ALA A 10 -4.66 -6.51 5.81
N THR A 11 -5.62 -6.26 4.92
CA THR A 11 -5.77 -7.02 3.68
C THR A 11 -4.69 -6.68 2.65
N ALA A 12 -4.25 -5.40 2.60
CA ALA A 12 -3.17 -4.95 1.71
C ALA A 12 -1.84 -5.70 1.94
N MET A 13 -1.58 -6.16 3.18
CA MET A 13 -0.37 -6.92 3.49
C MET A 13 -0.21 -8.17 2.63
N ARG A 14 -1.30 -8.86 2.27
CA ARG A 14 -1.24 -10.04 1.40
C ARG A 14 -0.63 -9.69 0.03
N ASP A 15 -1.07 -8.58 -0.56
CA ASP A 15 -0.62 -8.14 -1.88
C ASP A 15 0.79 -7.57 -1.83
N LEU A 16 1.14 -6.85 -0.76
CA LEU A 16 2.50 -6.35 -0.53
C LEU A 16 3.52 -7.49 -0.40
N VAL A 17 3.16 -8.60 0.25
CA VAL A 17 4.00 -9.81 0.32
C VAL A 17 4.22 -10.42 -1.05
N ILE A 18 3.15 -10.56 -1.86
CA ILE A 18 3.26 -11.08 -3.23
C ILE A 18 4.19 -10.21 -4.08
N LEU A 19 4.05 -8.88 -3.99
CA LEU A 19 4.90 -7.95 -4.72
C LEU A 19 6.35 -7.98 -4.24
N ARG A 20 6.57 -8.11 -2.93
CA ARG A 20 7.91 -8.33 -2.37
C ARG A 20 8.56 -9.58 -2.94
N ASP A 21 7.83 -10.70 -2.95
CA ASP A 21 8.35 -11.97 -3.48
C ASP A 21 8.59 -11.92 -5.00
N ALA A 22 7.91 -11.00 -5.72
CA ALA A 22 8.16 -10.67 -7.12
C ALA A 22 9.31 -9.67 -7.34
N GLY A 23 10.06 -9.31 -6.29
CA GLY A 23 11.23 -8.42 -6.37
C GLY A 23 10.91 -6.93 -6.25
N PHE A 24 9.76 -6.55 -5.68
CA PHE A 24 9.44 -5.15 -5.41
C PHE A 24 9.65 -4.78 -3.94
N ALA A 25 10.43 -3.73 -3.68
CA ALA A 25 10.55 -3.14 -2.36
C ALA A 25 9.55 -2.01 -2.14
N LEU A 26 8.95 -1.99 -0.96
CA LEU A 26 8.10 -0.89 -0.50
C LEU A 26 8.96 0.35 -0.21
N GLN A 27 8.69 1.45 -0.92
CA GLN A 27 9.45 2.69 -0.82
C GLN A 27 8.74 3.75 0.03
N ARG A 28 7.41 3.84 -0.09
CA ARG A 28 6.62 4.85 0.64
C ARG A 28 5.23 4.35 0.95
N VAL A 29 4.73 4.76 2.12
CA VAL A 29 3.34 4.56 2.54
C VAL A 29 2.76 5.93 2.90
N GLN A 30 1.57 6.23 2.41
CA GLN A 30 0.85 7.47 2.70
C GLN A 30 -0.62 7.16 3.02
N PRO A 31 -1.02 7.19 4.30
CA PRO A 31 -2.41 7.23 4.69
C PRO A 31 -3.05 8.55 4.23
N VAL A 32 -4.30 8.49 3.79
CA VAL A 32 -5.11 9.59 3.30
C VAL A 32 -6.49 9.48 3.95
N ASP A 33 -6.85 10.51 4.72
CA ASP A 33 -8.21 10.66 5.24
C ASP A 33 -9.10 11.23 4.12
N MET A 34 -9.80 10.35 3.41
CA MET A 34 -10.80 10.72 2.41
C MET A 34 -12.21 10.86 3.03
N PHE A 35 -12.41 10.42 4.26
CA PHE A 35 -13.72 10.34 4.92
C PHE A 35 -13.64 10.84 6.37
N PRO A 36 -13.49 12.16 6.58
CA PRO A 36 -13.31 12.74 7.90
C PRO A 36 -14.49 12.41 8.82
N GLY A 37 -14.18 12.04 10.06
CA GLY A 37 -15.19 11.67 11.06
C GLY A 37 -15.68 10.21 10.95
N THR A 38 -15.10 9.42 10.06
CA THR A 38 -15.30 7.95 9.99
C THR A 38 -14.05 7.21 10.46
N ALA A 39 -14.16 5.91 10.65
CA ALA A 39 -13.00 5.04 10.93
C ALA A 39 -12.24 4.63 9.64
N HIS A 40 -12.70 5.06 8.47
CA HIS A 40 -12.16 4.64 7.18
C HIS A 40 -10.86 5.39 6.86
N VAL A 41 -9.86 4.69 6.35
CA VAL A 41 -8.60 5.28 5.90
C VAL A 41 -8.17 4.65 4.59
N GLU A 42 -7.87 5.48 3.59
CA GLU A 42 -7.24 5.01 2.37
C GLU A 42 -5.73 5.08 2.53
N VAL A 43 -5.00 4.07 2.07
CA VAL A 43 -3.54 4.04 2.16
C VAL A 43 -2.94 3.81 0.78
N VAL A 44 -2.03 4.70 0.40
CA VAL A 44 -1.26 4.62 -0.85
C VAL A 44 0.11 4.02 -0.56
N TYR A 45 0.48 2.99 -1.31
CA TYR A 45 1.77 2.31 -1.24
C TYR A 45 2.52 2.51 -2.56
N LEU A 46 3.76 3.00 -2.48
CA LEU A 46 4.68 3.06 -3.60
C LEU A 46 5.69 1.92 -3.47
N LEU A 47 5.76 1.07 -4.49
CA LEU A 47 6.75 0.02 -4.60
C LEU A 47 7.63 0.22 -5.83
N GLU A 48 8.91 -0.09 -5.69
CA GLU A 48 9.90 -0.05 -6.77
C GLU A 48 10.54 -1.41 -6.92
N ARG A 49 10.91 -1.79 -8.15
CA ARG A 49 11.56 -3.08 -8.39
C ARG A 49 13.02 -2.96 -7.95
N GLU A 50 13.45 -3.84 -7.06
CA GLU A 50 14.87 -3.95 -6.71
C GLU A 50 15.62 -4.50 -7.93
N SER A 51 16.72 -3.84 -8.28
CA SER A 51 17.54 -4.15 -9.46
C SER A 51 18.77 -4.95 -9.07
#